data_AF-A0A7Z9PQG7-F1
#
_entry.id   AF-A0A7Z9PQG7-F1
#
_cell.length_a   1.000
_cell.length_b   1.000
_cell.length_c   1.000
_cell.angle_alpha   90.00
_cell.angle_beta   90.00
_cell.angle_gamma   90.00
#
_symmetry.space_group_name_H-M   'P 1'
#
loop_
_entity.id
_entity.type
_entity.pdbx_description
1 polymer ?
#
loop_
_entity_poly.entity_id
_entity_poly.type
_entity_poly.pdbx_seq_one_letter_code
_entity_poly.pdbx_strand_id
1 'polypeptide(L)'
;MRKQQRGITIVELLVASVVLGLLGLLTVALFRTGASGWKKLEAQSTMLADYEVLTAKISKEVQRSVVASVDIDSPGVNGPTLSFLSAMDNNGVFALDTTTFKPRWQKYLIFYFDQANRKLYLNEVELIPGSPEADAPEPLPSYDAFTGNIEDYRNGGRLLMTDLDTCTFTLNNSLIEV
;
A
#
# COMPACT_ATOMS: atom_id res chain seq x y z
N MET A 1 -66.66 11.46 -44.27
CA MET A 1 -65.56 10.78 -43.56
C MET A 1 -65.50 11.27 -42.13
N ARG A 2 -66.08 10.55 -41.16
CA ARG A 2 -66.04 10.93 -39.74
C ARG A 2 -64.76 10.36 -39.13
N LYS A 3 -63.82 11.23 -38.72
CA LYS A 3 -62.67 10.86 -37.88
C LYS A 3 -63.21 10.42 -36.53
N GLN A 4 -63.06 9.13 -36.20
CA GLN A 4 -63.28 8.64 -34.84
C GLN A 4 -62.18 9.21 -33.95
N GLN A 5 -62.48 10.28 -33.20
CA GLN A 5 -61.68 10.67 -32.06
C GLN A 5 -61.97 9.68 -30.93
N ARG A 6 -61.10 8.68 -30.76
CA ARG A 6 -61.16 7.76 -29.62
C ARG A 6 -60.67 8.53 -28.39
N GLY A 7 -61.57 8.79 -27.45
CA GLY A 7 -61.22 9.31 -26.13
C GLY A 7 -60.42 8.26 -25.36
N ILE A 8 -59.32 8.69 -24.73
CA ILE A 8 -58.49 7.85 -23.88
C ILE A 8 -59.36 7.30 -22.74
N THR A 9 -59.39 5.98 -22.56
CA THR A 9 -60.15 5.37 -21.48
C THR A 9 -59.37 5.48 -20.17
N ILE A 10 -60.04 5.77 -19.05
CA ILE A 10 -59.41 5.90 -17.71
C ILE A 10 -58.61 4.64 -17.36
N VAL A 11 -59.08 3.47 -17.83
CA VAL A 11 -58.41 2.18 -17.63
C VAL A 11 -57.08 2.11 -18.38
N GLU A 12 -57.00 2.55 -19.65
CA GLU A 12 -55.72 2.64 -20.37
C GLU A 12 -54.72 3.55 -19.66
N LEU A 13 -55.18 4.67 -19.12
CA LEU A 13 -54.32 5.62 -18.40
C LEU A 13 -53.79 5.04 -17.08
N LEU A 14 -54.61 4.22 -16.40
CA LEU A 14 -54.22 3.52 -15.17
C LEU A 14 -53.25 2.37 -15.47
N VAL A 15 -53.48 1.61 -16.54
CA VAL A 15 -52.54 0.56 -16.97
C VAL A 15 -51.22 1.17 -17.42
N ALA A 16 -51.25 2.26 -18.19
CA ALA A 16 -50.06 2.96 -18.64
C ALA A 16 -49.24 3.51 -17.45
N SER A 17 -49.87 4.07 -16.43
CA SER A 17 -49.18 4.60 -15.26
C SER A 17 -48.53 3.51 -14.39
N VAL A 18 -49.18 2.35 -14.25
CA VAL A 18 -48.61 1.19 -13.54
C VAL A 18 -47.40 0.64 -14.30
N VAL A 19 -47.51 0.48 -15.61
CA VAL A 19 -46.39 0.01 -16.45
C VAL A 19 -45.23 1.01 -16.41
N LEU A 20 -45.52 2.31 -16.49
CA LEU A 20 -44.49 3.35 -16.39
C LEU A 20 -43.82 3.34 -15.00
N GLY A 21 -44.58 3.13 -13.93
CA GLY A 21 -44.06 3.01 -12.57
C GLY A 21 -43.14 1.80 -12.39
N LEU A 22 -43.52 0.64 -12.94
CA LEU A 22 -42.68 -0.55 -12.94
C LEU A 22 -41.37 -0.35 -13.72
N LEU A 23 -41.44 0.27 -14.90
CA LEU A 23 -40.25 0.61 -15.69
C LEU A 23 -39.35 1.62 -14.95
N GLY A 24 -39.94 2.59 -14.26
CA GLY A 24 -39.25 3.55 -13.41
C GLY A 24 -38.49 2.88 -12.25
N LEU A 25 -39.14 1.92 -11.56
CA LEU A 25 -38.50 1.17 -10.48
C LEU A 25 -37.34 0.31 -10.98
N LEU A 26 -37.51 -0.36 -12.13
CA LEU A 26 -36.45 -1.13 -12.78
C LEU A 26 -35.25 -0.27 -13.15
N THR A 27 -35.47 0.91 -13.74
CA THR A 27 -34.38 1.83 -14.10
C THR A 27 -33.64 2.35 -12.87
N VAL A 28 -34.35 2.68 -11.78
CA VAL A 28 -33.70 3.08 -10.51
C VAL A 28 -32.88 1.93 -9.91
N ALA A 29 -33.40 0.70 -9.95
CA ALA A 29 -32.67 -0.47 -9.47
C ALA A 29 -31.38 -0.70 -10.25
N LEU A 30 -31.46 -0.67 -11.60
CA LEU A 30 -30.32 -0.79 -12.49
C LEU A 30 -29.28 0.31 -12.26
N PHE A 31 -29.74 1.55 -12.05
CA PHE A 31 -28.86 2.67 -11.76
C PHE A 31 -28.11 2.50 -10.43
N ARG A 32 -28.79 2.00 -9.38
CA ARG A 32 -28.14 1.73 -8.09
C ARG A 32 -27.09 0.62 -8.19
N THR A 33 -27.37 -0.46 -8.91
CA THR A 33 -26.39 -1.53 -9.14
C THR A 33 -25.23 -1.08 -10.03
N GLY A 34 -25.49 -0.27 -11.05
CA GLY A 34 -24.45 0.31 -11.91
C GLY A 34 -23.54 1.27 -11.14
N ALA A 35 -24.13 2.18 -10.35
CA ALA A 35 -23.38 3.15 -9.57
C ALA A 35 -22.51 2.50 -8.48
N SER A 36 -22.99 1.43 -7.84
CA SER A 36 -22.19 0.67 -6.87
C SER A 36 -21.06 -0.11 -7.54
N GLY A 37 -21.31 -0.69 -8.71
CA GLY A 37 -20.27 -1.34 -9.53
C GLY A 37 -19.17 -0.37 -9.96
N TRP A 38 -19.53 0.82 -10.42
CA TRP A 38 -18.56 1.85 -10.79
C TRP A 38 -17.71 2.33 -9.62
N LYS A 39 -18.32 2.59 -8.46
CA LYS A 39 -17.57 2.97 -7.26
C LYS A 39 -16.56 1.89 -6.85
N LYS A 40 -16.93 0.61 -6.97
CA LYS A 40 -16.02 -0.50 -6.69
C LYS A 40 -14.85 -0.54 -7.68
N LEU A 41 -15.13 -0.37 -8.97
CA LEU A 41 -14.10 -0.34 -10.02
C LEU A 41 -13.15 0.84 -9.84
N GLU A 42 -13.68 2.01 -9.51
CA GLU A 42 -12.88 3.20 -9.22
C GLU A 42 -11.96 2.96 -8.02
N ALA A 43 -12.49 2.44 -6.91
CA ALA A 43 -11.68 2.09 -5.75
C ALA A 43 -10.57 1.07 -6.07
N GLN A 44 -10.89 0.03 -6.85
CA GLN A 44 -9.89 -0.96 -7.28
C GLN A 44 -8.82 -0.34 -8.18
N SER A 45 -9.21 0.54 -9.10
CA SER A 45 -8.26 1.23 -9.99
C SER A 45 -7.32 2.15 -9.21
N THR A 46 -7.84 2.90 -8.23
CA THR A 46 -7.02 3.77 -7.38
C THR A 46 -6.04 2.94 -6.55
N MET A 47 -6.51 1.85 -5.94
CA MET A 47 -5.63 0.96 -5.18
C MET A 47 -4.49 0.43 -6.04
N LEU A 48 -4.76 -0.06 -7.26
CA LEU A 48 -3.72 -0.56 -8.18
C LEU A 48 -2.68 0.51 -8.53
N ALA A 49 -3.10 1.75 -8.78
CA ALA A 49 -2.17 2.84 -9.04
C ALA A 49 -1.29 3.15 -7.80
N ASP A 50 -1.87 3.13 -6.61
CA ASP A 50 -1.14 3.34 -5.35
C ASP A 50 -0.12 2.21 -5.10
N TYR A 51 -0.48 0.96 -5.42
CA TYR A 51 0.43 -0.19 -5.38
C TYR A 51 1.65 0.03 -6.28
N GLU A 52 1.46 0.42 -7.53
CA GLU A 52 2.56 0.62 -8.48
C GLU A 52 3.53 1.71 -8.00
N VAL A 53 3.01 2.82 -7.48
CA VAL A 53 3.82 3.92 -6.94
C VAL A 53 4.60 3.47 -5.70
N LEU A 54 3.94 2.73 -4.81
CA LEU A 54 4.57 2.23 -3.60
C LEU A 54 5.68 1.23 -3.91
N THR A 55 5.41 0.25 -4.76
CA THR A 55 6.39 -0.77 -5.17
C THR A 55 7.57 -0.13 -5.89
N ALA A 56 7.33 0.84 -6.78
CA ALA A 56 8.42 1.58 -7.43
C ALA A 56 9.28 2.35 -6.40
N LYS A 57 8.65 2.93 -5.38
CA LYS A 57 9.35 3.64 -4.30
C LYS A 57 10.18 2.69 -3.45
N ILE A 58 9.60 1.57 -3.01
CA ILE A 58 10.31 0.55 -2.24
C ILE A 58 11.47 -0.01 -3.05
N SER A 59 11.24 -0.39 -4.31
CA SER A 59 12.27 -0.88 -5.21
C SER A 59 13.44 0.09 -5.35
N LYS A 60 13.16 1.39 -5.47
CA LYS A 60 14.19 2.43 -5.55
C LYS A 60 15.00 2.56 -4.25
N GLU A 61 14.35 2.46 -3.10
CA GLU A 61 15.05 2.49 -1.80
C GLU A 61 15.89 1.23 -1.58
N VAL A 62 15.38 0.06 -1.95
CA VAL A 62 16.14 -1.20 -1.93
C VAL A 62 17.37 -1.12 -2.82
N GLN A 63 17.25 -0.58 -4.05
CA GLN A 63 18.38 -0.41 -4.97
C GLN A 63 19.47 0.54 -4.42
N ARG A 64 19.09 1.47 -3.54
CA ARG A 64 20.02 2.40 -2.87
C ARG A 64 20.61 1.83 -1.59
N SER A 65 20.07 0.71 -1.13
CA SER A 65 20.52 0.00 0.06
C SER A 65 21.68 -0.95 -0.26
N VAL A 66 22.06 -1.73 0.74
CA VAL A 66 23.11 -2.73 0.67
C VAL A 66 22.62 -4.03 1.28
N VAL A 67 22.85 -5.13 0.56
CA VAL A 67 22.40 -6.48 0.93
C VAL A 67 22.88 -6.88 2.33
N ALA A 68 24.08 -6.42 2.73
CA ALA A 68 24.65 -6.69 4.05
C ALA A 68 23.81 -6.16 5.22
N SER A 69 22.93 -5.18 4.98
CA SER A 69 22.06 -4.58 6.00
C SER A 69 20.63 -5.14 5.99
N VAL A 70 20.32 -6.02 5.05
CA VAL A 70 18.96 -6.54 4.87
C VAL A 70 18.66 -7.57 5.95
N ASP A 71 17.53 -7.40 6.61
CA ASP A 71 16.96 -8.38 7.52
C ASP A 71 15.50 -8.62 7.17
N ILE A 72 15.11 -9.88 7.09
CA ILE A 72 13.74 -10.29 6.78
C ILE A 72 13.31 -11.27 7.84
N ASP A 73 12.24 -10.93 8.56
CA ASP A 73 11.55 -11.85 9.45
C ASP A 73 10.14 -12.12 8.91
N SER A 74 9.67 -13.35 9.08
CA SER A 74 8.31 -13.74 8.72
C SER A 74 7.68 -14.57 9.83
N PRO A 75 7.37 -13.96 10.98
CA PRO A 75 6.66 -14.66 12.03
C PRO A 75 5.23 -14.84 11.55
N GLY A 76 4.87 -16.10 11.26
CA GLY A 76 3.60 -16.47 10.62
C GLY A 76 2.32 -16.03 11.34
N VAL A 77 2.41 -15.45 12.54
CA VAL A 77 1.26 -14.90 13.29
C VAL A 77 1.12 -13.39 13.11
N ASN A 78 2.22 -12.67 12.94
CA ASN A 78 2.20 -11.21 12.89
C ASN A 78 2.28 -10.69 11.44
N GLY A 79 2.78 -11.49 10.49
CA GLY A 79 3.03 -11.09 9.10
C GLY A 79 4.48 -10.66 8.89
N PRO A 80 4.98 -10.60 7.64
CA PRO A 80 6.40 -10.37 7.37
C PRO A 80 6.86 -8.94 7.65
N THR A 81 8.15 -8.85 7.97
CA THR A 81 8.89 -7.65 8.29
C THR A 81 10.18 -7.63 7.47
N LEU A 82 10.51 -6.49 6.88
CA LEU A 82 11.73 -6.25 6.11
C LEU A 82 12.40 -5.00 6.67
N SER A 83 13.70 -5.07 6.94
CA SER A 83 14.51 -3.88 7.24
C SER A 83 15.76 -3.82 6.39
N PHE A 84 16.22 -2.61 6.13
CA PHE A 84 17.48 -2.34 5.45
C PHE A 84 17.95 -0.90 5.69
N LEU A 85 19.24 -0.63 5.50
CA LEU A 85 19.80 0.71 5.66
C LEU A 85 19.49 1.59 4.45
N SER A 86 19.19 2.87 4.72
CA SER A 86 19.10 3.92 3.71
C SER A 86 20.14 5.00 3.97
N ALA A 87 20.84 5.40 2.91
CA ALA A 87 21.76 6.52 2.91
C ALA A 87 21.04 7.87 2.67
N MET A 88 19.71 7.88 2.59
CA MET A 88 18.95 9.11 2.43
C MET A 88 18.81 9.81 3.79
N ASP A 89 19.20 11.08 3.85
CA ASP A 89 18.99 11.91 5.04
C ASP A 89 17.51 12.31 5.20
N ASN A 90 17.20 13.05 6.26
CA ASN A 90 15.85 13.55 6.54
C ASN A 90 15.36 14.62 5.55
N ASN A 91 16.26 15.19 4.75
CA ASN A 91 15.93 16.13 3.68
C ASN A 91 15.77 15.43 2.31
N GLY A 92 15.91 14.10 2.26
CA GLY A 92 15.83 13.31 1.03
C GLY A 92 17.08 13.42 0.14
N VAL A 93 18.19 13.86 0.69
CA VAL A 93 19.49 13.93 0.01
C VAL A 93 20.27 12.65 0.30
N PHE A 94 20.91 12.10 -0.74
CA PHE A 94 21.76 10.93 -0.60
C PHE A 94 23.07 11.32 0.09
N ALA A 95 23.28 10.83 1.31
CA ALA A 95 24.44 11.11 2.11
C ALA A 95 25.66 10.32 1.60
N LEU A 96 26.74 11.06 1.35
CA LEU A 96 28.02 10.53 0.91
C LEU A 96 29.09 11.00 1.89
N ASP A 97 30.02 10.12 2.23
CA ASP A 97 31.27 10.54 2.84
C ASP A 97 32.11 11.26 1.79
N THR A 98 32.45 12.52 2.06
CA THR A 98 33.23 13.38 1.16
C THR A 98 34.68 12.96 1.02
N THR A 99 35.17 12.06 1.87
CA THR A 99 36.56 11.58 1.86
C THR A 99 36.67 10.27 1.09
N THR A 100 35.82 9.29 1.39
CA THR A 100 35.87 7.97 0.77
C THR A 100 34.94 7.82 -0.45
N PHE A 101 34.07 8.80 -0.70
CA PHE A 101 33.02 8.77 -1.72
C PHE A 101 32.08 7.58 -1.61
N LYS A 102 31.99 6.97 -0.42
CA LYS A 102 31.07 5.88 -0.12
C LYS A 102 29.73 6.41 0.37
N PRO A 103 28.62 5.68 0.15
CA PRO A 103 27.36 5.98 0.81
C PRO A 103 27.56 5.99 2.32
N ARG A 104 26.99 7.00 2.98
CA ARG A 104 26.97 7.09 4.45
C ARG A 104 25.57 6.79 4.93
N TRP A 105 25.38 5.65 5.58
CA TRP A 105 24.06 5.22 6.05
C TRP A 105 23.54 6.16 7.13
N GLN A 106 22.25 6.49 7.07
CA GLN A 106 21.62 7.47 7.96
C GLN A 106 20.54 6.85 8.85
N LYS A 107 19.83 5.84 8.36
CA LYS A 107 18.69 5.23 9.05
C LYS A 107 18.36 3.84 8.54
N TYR A 108 17.69 3.06 9.36
CA TYR A 108 16.99 1.86 8.93
C TYR A 108 15.57 2.20 8.48
N LEU A 109 15.18 1.65 7.33
CA LEU A 109 13.80 1.62 6.87
C LEU A 109 13.23 0.25 7.22
N ILE A 110 12.10 0.21 7.92
CA ILE A 110 11.48 -1.01 8.41
C ILE A 110 10.06 -1.07 7.87
N PHE A 111 9.83 -2.00 6.94
CA PHE A 111 8.53 -2.31 6.38
C PHE A 111 7.94 -3.48 7.14
N TYR A 112 6.74 -3.34 7.68
CA TYR A 112 6.07 -4.46 8.33
C TYR A 112 4.61 -4.55 7.92
N PHE A 113 4.15 -5.77 7.66
CA PHE A 113 2.76 -6.05 7.35
C PHE A 113 2.03 -6.49 8.61
N ASP A 114 1.08 -5.69 9.06
CA ASP A 114 0.13 -6.04 10.11
C ASP A 114 -1.01 -6.86 9.50
N GLN A 115 -0.91 -8.18 9.63
CA GLN A 115 -1.87 -9.12 9.07
C GLN A 115 -3.27 -9.01 9.72
N ALA A 116 -3.35 -8.66 11.01
CA ALA A 116 -4.62 -8.56 11.72
C ALA A 116 -5.44 -7.37 11.21
N ASN A 117 -4.77 -6.25 10.89
CA ASN A 117 -5.42 -5.04 10.39
C ASN A 117 -5.35 -4.88 8.87
N ARG A 118 -4.66 -5.79 8.15
CA ARG A 118 -4.43 -5.75 6.69
C ARG A 118 -3.75 -4.46 6.24
N LYS A 119 -2.69 -4.05 6.95
CA LYS A 119 -2.02 -2.75 6.73
C LYS A 119 -0.52 -2.91 6.60
N LEU A 120 0.07 -2.14 5.70
CA LEU A 120 1.52 -2.02 5.54
C LEU A 120 1.99 -0.70 6.14
N TYR A 121 3.02 -0.78 6.97
CA TYR A 121 3.61 0.37 7.64
C TYR A 121 5.08 0.52 7.26
N LEU A 122 5.57 1.76 7.31
CA LEU A 122 6.98 2.10 7.27
C LEU A 122 7.37 2.77 8.58
N ASN A 123 8.27 2.14 9.31
CA ASN A 123 8.96 2.75 10.44
C ASN A 123 10.38 3.16 10.01
N GLU A 124 10.88 4.27 10.57
CA GLU A 124 12.20 4.81 10.26
C GLU A 124 12.97 4.95 11.58
N VAL A 125 14.11 4.27 11.68
CA VAL A 125 14.97 4.32 12.87
C VAL A 125 16.27 5.01 12.50
N GLU A 126 16.48 6.22 13.03
CA GLU A 126 17.68 6.99 12.77
C GLU A 126 18.91 6.32 13.40
N LEU A 127 20.01 6.31 12.66
CA LEU A 127 21.30 5.90 13.20
C LEU A 127 21.81 6.98 14.15
N ILE A 128 22.34 6.55 15.30
CA ILE A 128 22.99 7.45 16.25
C ILE A 128 24.25 8.01 15.56
N PRO A 129 24.52 9.33 15.66
CA PRO A 129 25.72 9.93 15.08
C PRO A 129 27.01 9.24 15.57
N GLY A 130 27.80 8.72 14.62
CA GLY A 130 29.05 8.01 14.91
C GLY A 130 28.91 6.50 15.16
N SER A 131 27.73 5.95 14.93
CA SER A 131 27.51 4.50 14.88
C SER A 131 28.40 3.85 13.80
N PRO A 132 29.03 2.69 14.07
CA PRO A 132 29.80 1.93 13.08
C PRO A 132 29.00 1.62 11.81
N GLU A 133 27.70 1.42 11.94
CA GLU A 133 26.75 1.06 10.89
C GLU A 133 26.60 2.15 9.83
N ALA A 134 26.96 3.39 10.16
CA ALA A 134 27.03 4.50 9.21
C ALA A 134 28.08 4.24 8.09
N ASP A 135 29.14 3.49 8.39
CA ASP A 135 30.28 3.23 7.50
C ASP A 135 30.45 1.73 7.16
N ALA A 136 30.04 0.84 8.07
CA ALA A 136 30.10 -0.61 7.94
C ALA A 136 28.68 -1.20 8.09
N PRO A 137 27.94 -1.36 6.99
CA PRO A 137 26.53 -1.74 7.05
C PRO A 137 26.35 -3.15 7.62
N GLU A 138 25.49 -3.25 8.64
CA GLU A 138 25.08 -4.52 9.23
C GLU A 138 23.54 -4.56 9.41
N PRO A 139 22.94 -5.75 9.61
CA PRO A 139 21.50 -5.88 9.85
C PRO A 139 21.04 -5.19 11.14
N LEU A 140 19.78 -4.77 11.22
CA LEU A 140 19.22 -4.06 12.38
C LEU A 140 19.46 -4.78 13.73
N PRO A 141 19.35 -6.12 13.84
CA PRO A 141 19.64 -6.82 15.10
C PRO A 141 21.06 -6.65 15.65
N SER A 142 22.06 -6.36 14.80
CA SER A 142 23.43 -6.13 15.29
C SER A 142 23.65 -4.69 15.78
N TYR A 143 22.89 -3.74 15.26
CA TYR A 143 22.91 -2.33 15.67
C TYR A 143 22.32 -2.11 17.07
N ASP A 144 21.16 -2.71 17.37
CA ASP A 144 20.49 -2.56 18.67
C ASP A 144 20.57 -3.84 19.50
N ALA A 145 21.67 -3.97 20.26
CA ALA A 145 21.88 -5.08 21.18
C ALA A 145 20.87 -5.12 22.37
N PHE A 146 20.01 -4.12 22.52
CA PHE A 146 19.02 -4.05 23.62
C PHE A 146 17.64 -4.62 23.24
N THR A 147 17.21 -4.49 21.98
CA THR A 147 15.94 -5.07 21.48
C THR A 147 16.16 -6.30 20.60
N GLY A 148 17.29 -6.40 19.90
CA GLY A 148 17.81 -7.64 19.28
C GLY A 148 16.95 -8.32 18.20
N ASN A 149 15.69 -7.91 18.01
CA ASN A 149 14.78 -8.49 17.03
C ASN A 149 14.03 -7.39 16.27
N ILE A 150 13.93 -7.55 14.95
CA ILE A 150 13.22 -6.66 14.05
C ILE A 150 11.73 -6.49 14.43
N GLU A 151 11.15 -7.49 15.10
CA GLU A 151 9.76 -7.48 15.56
C GLU A 151 9.45 -6.38 16.59
N ASP A 152 10.42 -5.97 17.40
CA ASP A 152 10.21 -4.93 18.42
C ASP A 152 9.96 -3.55 17.80
N TYR A 153 10.35 -3.38 16.53
CA TYR A 153 10.15 -2.16 15.77
C TYR A 153 8.81 -2.10 15.04
N ARG A 154 7.95 -3.10 15.24
CA ARG A 154 6.58 -3.17 14.70
C ARG A 154 5.58 -2.36 15.53
N ASN A 155 6.02 -1.22 16.02
CA ASN A 155 5.21 -0.31 16.81
C ASN A 155 5.24 1.08 16.19
N GLY A 156 4.12 1.46 15.56
CA GLY A 156 3.94 2.78 14.97
C GLY A 156 4.49 2.90 13.54
N GLY A 157 5.01 4.08 13.18
CA GLY A 157 5.40 4.38 11.82
C GLY A 157 4.26 4.89 10.93
N ARG A 158 4.62 5.23 9.68
CA ARG A 158 3.71 5.79 8.69
C ARG A 158 2.94 4.68 7.99
N LEU A 159 1.61 4.78 7.99
CA LEU A 159 0.76 3.93 7.16
C LEU A 159 1.08 4.16 5.68
N LEU A 160 1.47 3.09 4.99
CA LEU A 160 1.72 3.12 3.54
C LEU A 160 0.48 2.67 2.78
N MET A 161 -0.20 1.64 3.29
CA MET A 161 -1.32 1.05 2.57
C MET A 161 -2.29 0.30 3.48
N THR A 162 -3.55 0.22 3.06
CA THR A 162 -4.62 -0.53 3.72
C THR A 162 -5.18 -1.60 2.81
N ASP A 163 -5.90 -2.55 3.41
CA ASP A 163 -6.65 -3.61 2.70
C ASP A 163 -5.76 -4.51 1.84
N LEU A 164 -4.58 -4.84 2.37
CA LEU A 164 -3.67 -5.86 1.84
C LEU A 164 -4.06 -7.24 2.36
N ASP A 165 -4.35 -8.18 1.46
CA ASP A 165 -4.68 -9.56 1.85
C ASP A 165 -3.41 -10.40 2.13
N THR A 166 -2.36 -10.20 1.32
CA THR A 166 -1.09 -10.92 1.44
C THR A 166 0.09 -10.01 1.12
N CYS A 167 1.17 -10.13 1.87
CA CYS A 167 2.46 -9.52 1.58
C CYS A 167 3.54 -10.57 1.88
N THR A 168 4.59 -10.63 1.05
CA THR A 168 5.72 -11.52 1.24
C THR A 168 6.99 -10.80 0.84
N PHE A 169 8.01 -10.81 1.69
CA PHE A 169 9.32 -10.31 1.34
C PHE A 169 10.25 -11.48 1.09
N THR A 170 10.92 -11.50 -0.06
CA THR A 170 11.90 -12.54 -0.38
C THR A 170 13.20 -11.93 -0.88
N LEU A 171 14.32 -12.42 -0.35
CA LEU A 171 15.65 -12.09 -0.85
C LEU A 171 16.08 -13.17 -1.85
N ASN A 172 16.20 -12.81 -3.13
CA ASN A 172 16.63 -13.70 -4.18
C ASN A 172 18.00 -13.27 -4.74
N ASN A 173 19.08 -13.95 -4.33
CA ASN A 173 20.43 -13.76 -4.87
C ASN A 173 20.89 -12.29 -5.01
N SER A 174 20.60 -11.41 -4.03
CA SER A 174 20.82 -9.94 -3.98
C SER A 174 19.72 -8.99 -4.47
N LEU A 175 18.56 -9.52 -4.88
CA LEU A 175 17.37 -8.72 -5.20
C LEU A 175 16.29 -8.94 -4.13
N ILE A 176 15.63 -7.87 -3.70
CA ILE A 176 14.43 -7.98 -2.84
C ILE A 176 13.21 -7.94 -3.76
N GLU A 177 12.45 -9.04 -3.75
CA GLU A 177 11.12 -9.11 -4.35
C GLU A 177 10.09 -8.86 -3.24
N VAL A 178 9.11 -7.99 -3.56
CA VAL A 178 8.02 -7.54 -2.68
C VAL A 178 6.69 -7.97 -3.29
#